data_AF-Q1IXU3-F1
#
_entry.id   AF-Q1IXU3-F1
#
_cell.length_a   1.000
_cell.length_b   1.000
_cell.length_c   1.000
_cell.angle_alpha   90.00
_cell.angle_beta   90.00
_cell.angle_gamma   90.00
#
_symmetry.space_group_name_H-M   'P 1'
#
loop_
_entity.id
_entity.type
_entity.pdbx_description
1 polymer ?
#
loop_
_entity_poly.entity_id
_entity_poly.type
_entity_poly.pdbx_seq_one_letter_code
_entity_poly.pdbx_strand_id
1 'polypeptide(L)'
;MKALIRPLLLALSLTAGAQAATVKFRPQGAQLTQAVQAALAAISTKETPITLDTSGGPILTLGGSGASAVPFNPDVVARTLSVGGERRIELNPQGPLPLAEAIRTTLASELGLKEWTVAAARTRLSGADLNGDGVIDLADLALLMENYGKTGAVLGDLNQDRKVDDADVRLFSAQYQP
;
A
#
# COMPACT_ATOMS: atom_id res chain seq x y z
N MET A 1 15.01 15.99 -8.43
CA MET A 1 14.81 15.43 -7.08
C MET A 1 14.41 13.97 -7.25
N LYS A 2 15.26 13.02 -6.84
CA LYS A 2 14.92 11.58 -6.92
C LYS A 2 13.84 11.30 -5.87
N ALA A 3 12.65 10.88 -6.31
CA ALA A 3 11.65 10.35 -5.40
C ALA A 3 12.25 9.08 -4.75
N LEU A 4 12.59 9.16 -3.46
CA LEU A 4 12.85 7.95 -2.68
C LEU A 4 11.52 7.21 -2.59
N ILE A 5 11.33 6.18 -3.41
CA ILE A 5 10.33 5.16 -3.19
C ILE A 5 10.68 4.52 -1.85
N ARG A 6 9.85 4.76 -0.83
CA ARG A 6 10.09 4.33 0.56
C ARG A 6 9.40 2.97 0.79
N PRO A 7 10.07 2.00 1.44
CA PRO A 7 9.50 0.67 1.62
C PRO A 7 8.38 0.73 2.66
N LEU A 8 7.13 0.64 2.20
CA LEU A 8 6.01 0.24 3.05
C LEU A 8 6.07 -1.28 3.19
N LEU A 9 6.10 -1.80 4.42
CA LEU A 9 6.04 -3.25 4.67
C LEU A 9 4.61 -3.78 4.42
N LEU A 10 4.33 -4.15 3.17
CA LEU A 10 3.21 -5.01 2.81
C LEU A 10 3.44 -6.41 3.37
N ALA A 11 2.43 -7.02 3.99
CA ALA A 11 2.42 -8.45 4.28
C ALA A 11 1.32 -9.08 3.42
N LEU A 12 1.61 -10.12 2.65
CA LEU A 12 0.59 -10.86 1.90
C LEU A 12 0.26 -12.12 2.70
N SER A 13 -1.00 -12.58 2.70
CA SER A 13 -1.36 -13.85 3.32
C SER A 13 -2.36 -14.58 2.44
N LEU A 14 -2.00 -15.75 1.94
CA LEU A 14 -2.76 -16.44 0.90
C LEU A 14 -3.50 -17.68 1.41
N THR A 15 -4.77 -17.78 1.00
CA THR A 15 -5.51 -19.03 0.81
C THR A 15 -5.73 -19.19 -0.70
N ALA A 16 -5.70 -20.44 -1.19
CA ALA A 16 -5.59 -20.76 -2.62
C ALA A 16 -6.62 -20.01 -3.51
N GLY A 17 -6.14 -19.00 -4.24
CA GLY A 17 -6.90 -18.31 -5.30
C GLY A 17 -6.91 -16.77 -5.27
N ALA A 18 -6.54 -16.14 -4.14
CA ALA A 18 -6.60 -14.67 -4.01
C ALA A 18 -5.32 -14.09 -3.39
N GLN A 19 -4.65 -13.19 -4.11
CA GLN A 19 -3.47 -12.46 -3.60
C GLN A 19 -3.93 -11.39 -2.61
N ALA A 20 -4.09 -11.76 -1.34
CA ALA A 20 -4.49 -10.80 -0.31
C ALA A 20 -3.34 -9.87 0.04
N ALA A 21 -3.60 -8.56 -0.01
CA ALA A 21 -2.66 -7.53 0.35
C ALA A 21 -3.00 -6.94 1.72
N THR A 22 -2.10 -7.06 2.70
CA THR A 22 -2.24 -6.38 3.99
C THR A 22 -1.44 -5.09 3.99
N VAL A 23 -2.14 -3.96 4.15
CA VAL A 23 -1.53 -2.63 4.28
C VAL A 23 -1.43 -2.25 5.75
N LYS A 24 -0.29 -1.67 6.15
CA LYS A 24 -0.01 -1.31 7.54
C LYS A 24 -0.17 0.18 7.78
N PHE A 25 -1.18 0.55 8.55
CA PHE A 25 -1.45 1.93 8.98
C PHE A 25 -2.07 1.91 10.37
N ARG A 26 -1.83 2.95 11.17
CA ARG A 26 -2.40 3.09 12.53
C ARG A 26 -3.32 4.31 12.64
N PRO A 27 -4.53 4.28 12.06
CA PRO A 27 -5.49 5.37 12.21
C PRO A 27 -5.89 5.56 13.67
N GLN A 28 -5.93 6.81 14.12
CA GLN A 28 -6.32 7.16 15.49
C GLN A 28 -7.80 7.52 15.56
N GLY A 29 -8.55 6.75 16.35
CA GLY A 29 -9.99 6.93 16.56
C GLY A 29 -10.87 6.11 15.61
N ALA A 30 -12.09 5.81 16.06
CA ALA A 30 -13.01 4.92 15.36
C ALA A 30 -13.43 5.45 13.98
N GLN A 31 -13.77 6.74 13.89
CA GLN A 31 -14.23 7.35 12.64
C GLN A 31 -13.15 7.32 11.56
N LEU A 32 -11.91 7.67 11.90
CA LEU A 32 -10.80 7.65 10.94
C LEU A 32 -10.45 6.21 10.53
N THR A 33 -10.48 5.27 11.48
CA THR A 33 -10.28 3.84 11.19
C THR A 33 -11.33 3.33 10.19
N GLN A 34 -12.61 3.62 10.44
CA GLN A 34 -13.69 3.22 9.54
C GLN A 34 -13.56 3.87 8.16
N ALA A 35 -13.17 5.14 8.09
CA ALA A 35 -12.98 5.84 6.83
C ALA A 35 -11.81 5.28 6.00
N VAL A 36 -10.70 4.89 6.66
CA VAL A 36 -9.57 4.20 6.01
C VAL A 36 -9.99 2.82 5.51
N GLN A 37 -10.71 2.05 6.34
CA GLN A 37 -11.24 0.75 5.93
C GLN A 37 -12.20 0.87 4.73
N ALA A 38 -13.08 1.87 4.73
CA ALA A 38 -13.99 2.12 3.62
C ALA A 38 -13.24 2.53 2.34
N ALA A 39 -12.18 3.34 2.46
CA ALA A 39 -11.35 3.70 1.31
C ALA A 39 -10.67 2.47 0.70
N LEU A 40 -10.08 1.60 1.53
CA LEU A 40 -9.42 0.36 1.08
C LEU A 40 -10.43 -0.62 0.45
N ALA A 41 -11.61 -0.76 1.05
CA ALA A 41 -12.68 -1.59 0.52
C ALA A 41 -13.12 -1.16 -0.89
N ALA A 42 -13.04 0.14 -1.21
CA ALA A 42 -13.42 0.67 -2.53
C ALA A 42 -12.48 0.25 -3.68
N ILE A 43 -11.24 -0.18 -3.37
CA ILE A 43 -10.27 -0.68 -4.36
C ILE A 43 -9.94 -2.17 -4.17
N SER A 44 -10.56 -2.82 -3.19
CA SER A 44 -10.41 -4.24 -2.88
C SER A 44 -11.31 -5.08 -3.79
N THR A 45 -10.81 -6.21 -4.29
CA THR A 45 -11.62 -7.18 -5.04
C THR A 45 -11.51 -8.58 -4.43
N LYS A 46 -12.17 -9.57 -5.04
CA LYS A 46 -12.02 -10.97 -4.62
C LYS A 46 -10.65 -11.53 -4.96
N GLU A 47 -10.07 -11.06 -6.06
CA GLU A 47 -8.78 -11.51 -6.60
C GLU A 47 -7.62 -10.84 -5.86
N THR A 48 -7.81 -9.60 -5.42
CA THR A 48 -6.86 -8.85 -4.59
C THR A 48 -7.59 -8.24 -3.39
N PRO A 49 -7.92 -9.05 -2.37
CA PRO A 49 -8.55 -8.53 -1.16
C PRO A 49 -7.53 -7.69 -0.38
N ILE A 50 -7.92 -6.48 0.02
CA ILE A 50 -7.05 -5.53 0.71
C ILE A 50 -7.53 -5.39 2.16
N THR A 51 -6.65 -5.67 3.12
CA THR A 51 -6.95 -5.59 4.55
C THR A 51 -6.06 -4.58 5.24
N LEU A 52 -6.62 -3.87 6.22
CA LEU A 52 -5.88 -2.97 7.11
C LEU A 52 -5.34 -3.75 8.31
N ASP A 53 -4.03 -3.67 8.52
CA ASP A 53 -3.37 -4.09 9.75
C ASP A 53 -2.94 -2.86 10.57
N THR A 54 -3.51 -2.74 11.76
CA THR A 54 -3.28 -1.63 12.69
C THR A 54 -2.18 -1.90 13.72
N SER A 55 -1.46 -3.02 13.61
CA SER A 55 -0.36 -3.35 14.53
C SER A 55 0.94 -2.59 14.21
N GLY A 56 1.05 -2.01 13.01
CA GLY A 56 2.26 -1.32 12.56
C GLY A 56 2.02 -0.29 11.46
N GLY A 57 3.11 0.31 10.98
CA GLY A 57 3.06 1.37 9.96
C GLY A 57 2.91 2.78 10.55
N PRO A 58 2.76 3.81 9.69
CA PRO A 58 2.64 5.18 10.14
C PRO A 58 1.30 5.42 10.85
N ILE A 59 1.32 6.31 11.83
CA ILE A 59 0.12 6.77 12.55
C ILE A 59 -0.64 7.74 11.66
N LEU A 60 -1.95 7.57 11.51
CA LEU A 60 -2.81 8.56 10.85
C LEU A 60 -3.65 9.30 11.88
N THR A 61 -3.64 10.62 11.85
CA THR A 61 -4.49 11.47 12.69
C THR A 61 -5.26 12.47 11.84
N LEU A 62 -6.37 12.97 12.38
CA LEU A 62 -7.04 14.16 11.88
C LEU A 62 -6.52 15.37 12.67
N GLY A 63 -5.84 16.29 11.99
CA GLY A 63 -5.17 17.43 12.60
C GLY A 63 -3.90 17.07 13.37
N GLY A 64 -3.24 18.12 13.88
CA GLY A 64 -2.14 17.99 14.83
C GLY A 64 -2.67 17.86 16.25
N SER A 65 -2.07 16.99 17.07
CA SER A 65 -2.47 16.80 18.46
C SER A 65 -1.70 17.73 19.41
N GLY A 66 -2.40 18.27 20.42
CA GLY A 66 -1.81 19.00 21.55
C GLY A 66 -1.85 20.53 21.46
N ALA A 67 -1.55 21.19 22.58
CA ALA A 67 -1.61 22.65 22.74
C ALA A 67 -0.56 23.44 21.91
N SER A 68 0.41 22.74 21.31
CA SER A 68 1.45 23.31 20.44
C SER A 68 1.28 22.91 18.97
N ALA A 69 0.10 22.42 18.58
CA ALA A 69 -0.14 21.97 17.21
C ALA A 69 0.00 23.14 16.23
N VAL A 70 1.04 23.07 15.38
CA VAL A 70 1.27 24.08 14.34
C VAL A 70 0.10 24.04 13.35
N PRO A 71 -0.55 25.18 13.07
CA PRO A 71 -1.64 25.27 12.11
C PRO A 71 -1.24 24.69 10.74
N PHE A 72 -2.21 24.12 10.04
CA PHE A 72 -2.00 23.69 8.67
C PHE A 72 -1.96 24.89 7.73
N ASN A 73 -1.19 24.77 6.65
CA ASN A 73 -1.47 25.54 5.45
C ASN A 73 -2.82 25.04 4.89
N PRO A 74 -3.82 25.92 4.63
CA PRO A 74 -5.13 25.52 4.14
C PRO A 74 -5.10 24.76 2.81
N ASP A 75 -4.07 24.94 1.98
CA ASP A 75 -3.95 24.29 0.67
C ASP A 75 -3.32 22.88 0.75
N VAL A 76 -2.91 22.45 1.94
CA VAL A 76 -2.26 21.15 2.15
C VAL A 76 -3.26 20.12 2.63
N VAL A 77 -3.32 18.98 1.94
CA VAL A 77 -4.22 17.86 2.28
C VAL A 77 -3.76 17.12 3.53
N ALA A 78 -2.47 16.83 3.62
CA ALA A 78 -1.86 16.13 4.74
C ALA A 78 -0.39 16.51 4.87
N ARG A 79 0.18 16.30 6.06
CA ARG A 79 1.63 16.42 6.29
C ARG A 79 2.16 15.17 6.97
N THR A 80 3.43 14.85 6.71
CA THR A 80 4.15 13.79 7.40
C THR A 80 5.13 14.40 8.39
N LEU A 81 5.11 13.91 9.63
CA LEU A 81 6.01 14.29 10.72
C LEU A 81 6.71 13.04 11.29
N SER A 82 7.84 13.25 11.95
CA SER A 82 8.45 12.26 12.85
C SER A 82 8.30 12.77 14.28
N VAL A 83 7.54 12.05 15.11
CA VAL A 83 7.23 12.44 16.50
C VAL A 83 7.62 11.28 17.40
N GLY A 84 8.58 11.48 18.30
CA GLY A 84 9.06 10.41 19.19
C GLY A 84 9.64 9.19 18.46
N GLY A 85 10.21 9.39 17.26
CA GLY A 85 10.72 8.31 16.41
C GLY A 85 9.64 7.60 15.59
N GLU A 86 8.35 7.95 15.76
CA GLU A 86 7.26 7.41 14.98
C GLU A 86 6.88 8.32 13.82
N ARG A 87 6.63 7.72 12.65
CA ARG A 87 6.10 8.43 11.51
C ARG A 87 4.61 8.67 11.69
N ARG A 88 4.21 9.94 11.67
CA ARG A 88 2.81 10.38 11.75
C ARG A 88 2.41 11.12 10.49
N ILE A 89 1.24 10.78 9.97
CA ILE A 89 0.58 11.46 8.87
C ILE A 89 -0.65 12.16 9.43
N GLU A 90 -0.64 13.49 9.39
CA GLU A 90 -1.71 14.32 9.90
C GLU A 90 -2.53 14.83 8.73
N LEU A 91 -3.78 14.38 8.62
CA LEU A 91 -4.76 14.86 7.64
C LEU A 91 -5.25 16.25 8.05
N ASN A 92 -5.34 17.19 7.12
CA ASN A 92 -5.80 18.53 7.40
C ASN A 92 -7.34 18.55 7.51
N PRO A 93 -7.92 18.82 8.70
CA PRO A 93 -9.38 18.87 8.86
C PRO A 93 -10.03 20.06 8.14
N GLN A 94 -9.24 21.10 7.83
CA GLN A 94 -9.67 22.31 7.13
C GLN A 94 -8.96 22.43 5.76
N GLY A 95 -8.48 21.29 5.24
CA GLY A 95 -7.77 21.24 3.97
C GLY A 95 -8.69 21.45 2.77
N PRO A 96 -8.13 21.43 1.55
CA PRO A 96 -8.87 21.76 0.34
C PRO A 96 -9.82 20.62 -0.09
N LEU A 97 -9.71 19.44 0.52
CA LEU A 97 -10.46 18.24 0.16
C LEU A 97 -11.36 17.75 1.30
N PRO A 98 -12.54 17.19 0.99
CA PRO A 98 -13.31 16.42 1.96
C PRO A 98 -12.51 15.24 2.52
N LEU A 99 -12.76 14.88 3.78
CA LEU A 99 -11.98 13.85 4.49
C LEU A 99 -11.81 12.54 3.71
N ALA A 100 -12.87 12.03 3.09
CA ALA A 100 -12.81 10.79 2.32
C ALA A 100 -11.83 10.86 1.14
N GLU A 101 -11.76 12.01 0.47
CA GLU A 101 -10.83 12.23 -0.63
C GLU A 101 -9.41 12.50 -0.13
N ALA A 102 -9.26 13.25 0.95
CA ALA A 102 -7.97 13.45 1.61
C ALA A 102 -7.34 12.11 2.03
N ILE A 103 -8.13 11.17 2.56
CA ILE A 103 -7.70 9.82 2.90
C ILE A 103 -7.25 9.07 1.65
N ARG A 104 -8.04 9.02 0.58
CA ARG A 104 -7.67 8.33 -0.66
C ARG A 104 -6.38 8.86 -1.26
N THR A 105 -6.23 10.18 -1.38
CA THR A 105 -5.02 10.81 -1.92
C THR A 105 -3.79 10.53 -1.05
N THR A 106 -3.96 10.58 0.27
CA THR A 106 -2.89 10.26 1.21
C THR A 106 -2.49 8.79 1.08
N LEU A 107 -3.44 7.86 1.16
CA LEU A 107 -3.17 6.43 1.02
C LEU A 107 -2.58 6.10 -0.35
N ALA A 108 -3.05 6.72 -1.44
CA ALA A 108 -2.48 6.54 -2.78
C ALA A 108 -0.98 6.88 -2.79
N SER A 109 -0.63 8.04 -2.23
CA SER A 109 0.78 8.45 -2.10
C SER A 109 1.59 7.48 -1.24
N GLU A 110 1.02 6.97 -0.14
CA GLU A 110 1.71 6.05 0.78
C GLU A 110 1.89 4.65 0.20
N LEU A 111 0.95 4.21 -0.63
CA LEU A 111 0.95 2.91 -1.31
C LEU A 111 1.64 2.95 -2.68
N GLY A 112 2.11 4.12 -3.12
CA GLY A 112 2.73 4.29 -4.44
C GLY A 112 1.75 4.12 -5.61
N LEU A 113 0.46 4.35 -5.38
CA LEU A 113 -0.56 4.29 -6.42
C LEU A 113 -0.57 5.61 -7.21
N LYS A 114 -0.57 5.51 -8.54
CA LYS A 114 -0.75 6.68 -9.43
C LYS A 114 -2.15 7.31 -9.25
N GLU A 115 -3.15 6.47 -9.03
CA GLU A 115 -4.55 6.84 -8.83
C GLU A 115 -5.24 5.86 -7.86
N TRP A 116 -6.35 6.28 -7.23
CA TRP A 116 -7.13 5.41 -6.33
C TRP A 116 -8.10 4.52 -7.11
N THR A 117 -7.56 3.55 -7.87
CA THR A 117 -8.35 2.63 -8.70
C THR A 117 -8.02 1.17 -8.36
N VAL A 118 -8.97 0.28 -8.65
CA VAL A 118 -8.79 -1.17 -8.53
C VAL A 118 -7.59 -1.65 -9.37
N ALA A 119 -7.43 -1.12 -10.59
CA ALA A 119 -6.34 -1.52 -11.47
C ALA A 119 -4.97 -1.12 -10.90
N ALA A 120 -4.82 0.12 -10.43
CA ALA A 120 -3.58 0.57 -9.82
C ALA A 120 -3.24 -0.22 -8.54
N ALA A 121 -4.25 -0.51 -7.72
CA ALA A 121 -4.09 -1.32 -6.52
C ALA A 121 -3.66 -2.75 -6.85
N ARG A 122 -4.29 -3.39 -7.85
CA ARG A 122 -3.92 -4.73 -8.31
C ARG A 122 -2.47 -4.78 -8.77
N THR A 123 -2.03 -3.82 -9.59
CA THR A 123 -0.65 -3.76 -10.07
C THR A 123 0.35 -3.62 -8.92
N ARG A 124 0.10 -2.68 -8.00
CA ARG A 124 1.07 -2.33 -6.95
C ARG A 124 1.07 -3.25 -5.74
N LEU A 125 -0.08 -3.82 -5.38
CA LEU A 125 -0.26 -4.54 -4.11
C LEU A 125 -0.20 -6.06 -4.26
N SER A 126 -0.17 -6.58 -5.48
CA SER A 126 -0.07 -8.03 -5.71
C SER A 126 1.33 -8.59 -5.59
N GLY A 127 2.35 -7.73 -5.48
CA GLY A 127 3.76 -8.11 -5.49
C GLY A 127 4.31 -8.53 -6.86
N ALA A 128 3.52 -8.51 -7.93
CA ALA A 128 3.95 -8.96 -9.26
C ALA A 128 4.69 -7.88 -10.09
N ASP A 129 4.54 -6.59 -9.75
CA ASP A 129 5.37 -5.48 -10.26
C ASP A 129 6.72 -5.50 -9.51
N LEU A 130 7.61 -6.41 -9.95
CA LEU A 130 8.86 -6.73 -9.26
C LEU A 130 9.92 -5.65 -9.43
N ASN A 131 9.88 -4.89 -10.52
CA ASN A 131 10.80 -3.78 -10.78
C ASN A 131 10.27 -2.42 -10.22
N GLY A 132 8.97 -2.31 -9.93
CA GLY A 132 8.32 -1.15 -9.34
C GLY A 132 7.91 -0.04 -10.31
N ASP A 133 7.91 -0.27 -11.62
CA ASP A 133 7.60 0.72 -12.66
C ASP A 133 6.07 0.96 -12.83
N GLY A 134 5.25 0.08 -12.25
CA GLY A 134 3.80 0.18 -12.29
C GLY A 134 3.16 -0.43 -13.54
N VAL A 135 3.87 -1.32 -14.23
CA VAL A 135 3.35 -2.27 -15.22
C VAL A 135 3.77 -3.67 -14.73
N ILE A 136 3.08 -4.72 -15.16
CA ILE A 136 3.48 -6.11 -14.86
C ILE A 136 3.77 -6.77 -16.20
N ASP A 137 5.03 -6.75 -16.62
CA ASP A 137 5.42 -7.12 -17.99
C ASP A 137 6.59 -8.12 -18.06
N LEU A 138 7.21 -8.24 -19.23
CA LEU A 138 8.31 -9.17 -19.47
C LEU A 138 9.55 -8.86 -18.59
N ALA A 139 9.76 -7.61 -18.21
CA ALA A 139 10.86 -7.24 -17.32
C ALA A 139 10.64 -7.82 -15.91
N ASP A 140 9.41 -7.80 -15.40
CA ASP A 140 9.09 -8.44 -14.14
C ASP A 140 9.16 -9.96 -14.24
N LEU A 141 8.67 -10.55 -15.34
CA LEU A 141 8.80 -11.98 -15.57
C LEU A 141 10.27 -12.43 -15.57
N ALA A 142 11.17 -11.63 -16.15
CA ALA A 142 12.60 -11.92 -16.13
C ALA A 142 13.15 -11.95 -14.70
N LEU A 143 12.76 -11.01 -13.83
CA LEU A 143 13.15 -10.99 -12.42
C LEU A 143 12.57 -12.18 -11.63
N LEU A 144 11.34 -12.59 -11.93
CA LEU A 144 10.73 -13.80 -11.37
C LEU A 144 11.54 -15.05 -11.77
N MET A 145 11.84 -15.19 -13.07
CA MET A 145 12.58 -16.33 -13.63
C MET A 145 14.02 -16.40 -13.15
N GLU A 146 14.68 -15.27 -12.91
CA GLU A 146 16.02 -15.22 -12.31
C GLU A 146 16.05 -15.84 -10.90
N ASN A 147 14.92 -15.81 -10.19
CA ASN A 147 14.78 -16.36 -8.85
C ASN A 147 14.09 -17.73 -8.81
N TYR A 148 13.66 -18.27 -9.96
CA TYR A 148 12.98 -19.55 -10.04
C TYR A 148 13.79 -20.70 -9.43
N GLY A 149 13.15 -21.49 -8.58
CA GLY A 149 13.76 -22.59 -7.82
C GLY A 149 14.56 -22.15 -6.59
N LYS A 150 14.73 -20.85 -6.32
CA LYS A 150 15.36 -20.36 -5.09
C LYS A 150 14.39 -20.48 -3.91
N THR A 151 14.96 -20.56 -2.71
CA THR A 151 14.22 -20.67 -1.44
C THR A 151 14.61 -19.55 -0.48
N GLY A 152 13.70 -19.21 0.44
CA GLY A 152 13.86 -18.11 1.39
C GLY A 152 13.01 -16.91 1.00
N ALA A 153 13.19 -15.78 1.69
CA ALA A 153 12.54 -14.52 1.36
C ALA A 153 13.25 -13.86 0.17
N VAL A 154 12.96 -14.34 -1.04
CA VAL A 154 13.54 -13.85 -2.29
C VAL A 154 12.50 -13.13 -3.14
N LEU A 155 12.95 -12.22 -4.00
CA LEU A 155 12.08 -11.55 -4.95
C LEU A 155 11.39 -12.58 -5.86
N GLY A 156 10.07 -12.47 -6.01
CA GLY A 156 9.28 -13.39 -6.82
C GLY A 156 8.59 -14.53 -6.05
N ASP A 157 8.79 -14.66 -4.74
CA ASP A 157 7.96 -15.49 -3.84
C ASP A 157 6.65 -14.74 -3.57
N LEU A 158 5.72 -14.84 -4.52
CA LEU A 158 4.45 -14.11 -4.52
C LEU A 158 3.48 -14.73 -3.52
N ASN A 159 3.54 -16.04 -3.32
CA ASN A 159 2.66 -16.74 -2.40
C ASN A 159 3.12 -16.79 -0.94
N GLN A 160 4.36 -16.33 -0.68
CA GLN A 160 5.03 -16.29 0.61
C GLN A 160 5.25 -17.67 1.25
N ASP A 161 5.38 -18.72 0.44
CA ASP A 161 5.69 -20.08 0.90
C ASP A 161 7.19 -20.36 1.05
N ARG A 162 8.02 -19.33 0.83
CA ARG A 162 9.49 -19.34 0.88
C ARG A 162 10.14 -20.08 -0.27
N LYS A 163 9.45 -20.23 -1.39
CA LYS A 163 10.00 -20.75 -2.65
C LYS A 163 9.53 -19.88 -3.79
N VAL A 164 10.28 -19.88 -4.89
CA VAL A 164 9.83 -19.32 -6.16
C VAL A 164 9.61 -20.49 -7.10
N ASP A 165 8.37 -20.83 -7.38
CA ASP A 165 8.02 -21.99 -8.20
C ASP A 165 6.82 -21.74 -9.12
N ASP A 166 6.29 -22.82 -9.71
CA ASP A 166 5.14 -22.78 -10.63
C ASP A 166 3.91 -22.09 -10.01
N ALA A 167 3.74 -22.11 -8.69
CA ALA A 167 2.66 -21.40 -8.02
C ALA A 167 2.81 -19.88 -8.20
N ASP A 168 4.02 -19.34 -8.06
CA ASP A 168 4.29 -17.92 -8.25
C ASP A 168 4.14 -17.51 -9.72
N VAL A 169 4.59 -18.36 -10.64
CA VAL A 169 4.39 -18.14 -12.08
C VAL A 169 2.90 -18.03 -12.43
N ARG A 170 2.04 -18.85 -11.82
CA ARG A 170 0.59 -18.78 -12.02
C ARG A 170 0.00 -17.48 -11.45
N LEU A 171 0.44 -17.06 -10.26
CA LEU A 171 0.01 -15.79 -9.65
C LEU A 171 0.46 -14.57 -10.46
N PHE A 172 1.66 -14.62 -11.03
CA PHE A 172 2.19 -13.62 -11.93
C PHE A 172 1.37 -13.55 -13.23
N SER A 173 1.16 -14.69 -13.87
CA SER A 173 0.46 -14.80 -15.16
C SER A 173 -0.98 -14.27 -15.10
N ALA A 174 -1.64 -14.39 -13.94
CA ALA A 174 -2.98 -13.83 -13.74
C ALA A 174 -3.03 -12.30 -13.83
N GLN A 175 -1.89 -11.62 -13.85
CA GLN A 175 -1.79 -10.16 -13.78
C GLN A 175 -0.96 -9.54 -14.88
N TYR A 176 -0.29 -10.37 -15.68
CA TYR A 176 0.58 -9.96 -16.77
C TYR A 176 -0.15 -9.08 -17.79
N GLN A 177 0.51 -7.98 -18.17
CA GLN A 177 0.08 -7.01 -19.16
C GLN A 177 1.18 -6.91 -20.23
N PRO A 178 0.97 -7.49 -21.43
CA PRO A 178 1.93 -7.42 -22.52
C PRO A 178 2.03 -6.02 -23.16
#